data_AF-A0AA95EWB9-F1
#
_entry.id   AF-A0AA95EWB9-F1
#
_cell.length_a   1.000
_cell.length_b   1.000
_cell.length_c   1.000
_cell.angle_alpha   90.00
_cell.angle_beta   90.00
_cell.angle_gamma   90.00
#
_symmetry.space_group_name_H-M   'P 1'
#
loop_
_entity.id
_entity.type
_entity.pdbx_description
1 polymer ?
#
loop_
_entity_poly.entity_id
_entity_poly.type
_entity_poly.pdbx_seq_one_letter_code
_entity_poly.pdbx_strand_id
1 'polypeptide(L)'
;MKSKRVKTGFSLIFSILLVAIALTPIVSAASAEETVLKARESVVRVLAFNDDGNGGTGTGWPVGTSNRVQYFITNHHVIADMQYVYIHRDDDQESFIPATVIDYYSQDGKDLAILQISEPIRITPFKLTLSDHVSAVEHVWTLGFPGLADQAYGKDQEFDSRPENVTINQGNVSKIVEDKAQGRKVYQVSAAINHGNSGGPLVNDRGEVIGINTFTIVGEDAQGLFGAVQVDELIPLLEDNNVPYELADGWKQGKNGSESSDTGESSGKDEKSTTTEKTVNSKSDNTISYVIGGAVILVGGAFLIVRKNRSQPVAVASHAGHSMESLATPLAQHHSPSNVAQVGSGISTAGSPSLYGLTGEFKDSSYDLTTNSITLGRDPLQSQLVFTGTPDISRKHCTIQYDGLNNQFILEDHGSSNGTFLQSGERLQPGSYYVLQRGDRFYVANPNYTFEVR
;
A
#
# COMPACT_ATOMS: atom_id res chain seq x y z
N MET A 1 -34.30 -2.44 -60.99
CA MET A 1 -33.12 -1.98 -60.21
C MET A 1 -33.35 -2.31 -58.74
N LYS A 2 -32.65 -3.31 -58.19
CA LYS A 2 -32.72 -3.71 -56.78
C LYS A 2 -31.48 -3.16 -56.06
N SER A 3 -31.66 -2.16 -55.20
CA SER A 3 -30.67 -1.72 -54.23
C SER A 3 -31.18 -2.13 -52.84
N LYS A 4 -30.62 -3.19 -52.26
CA LYS A 4 -30.87 -3.58 -50.87
C LYS A 4 -29.60 -4.15 -50.25
N ARG A 5 -29.32 -3.66 -49.02
CA ARG A 5 -28.47 -4.22 -47.97
C ARG A 5 -26.95 -4.05 -48.11
N VAL A 6 -26.43 -2.95 -47.56
CA VAL A 6 -25.03 -2.87 -47.06
C VAL A 6 -24.93 -2.29 -45.63
N LYS A 7 -26.02 -1.78 -45.02
CA LYS A 7 -25.92 -1.02 -43.76
C LYS A 7 -25.81 -1.82 -42.45
N THR A 8 -25.94 -3.15 -42.46
CA THR A 8 -26.00 -3.94 -41.20
C THR A 8 -24.67 -4.57 -40.76
N GLY A 9 -23.70 -4.76 -41.67
CA GLY A 9 -22.40 -5.37 -41.34
C GLY A 9 -21.41 -4.39 -40.69
N PHE A 10 -21.46 -3.11 -41.06
CA PHE A 10 -20.55 -2.08 -40.57
C PHE A 10 -20.79 -1.74 -39.08
N SER A 11 -22.05 -1.81 -38.62
CA SER A 11 -22.42 -1.51 -37.24
C SER A 11 -22.02 -2.61 -36.26
N LEU A 12 -21.96 -3.88 -36.69
CA LEU A 12 -21.56 -5.00 -35.82
C LEU A 12 -20.04 -5.03 -35.62
N ILE A 13 -19.26 -4.81 -36.69
CA ILE A 13 -17.79 -4.77 -36.62
C ILE A 13 -17.33 -3.57 -35.80
N PHE A 14 -17.96 -2.40 -35.97
CA PHE A 14 -17.67 -1.20 -35.18
C PHE A 14 -18.04 -1.37 -33.70
N SER A 15 -19.16 -2.07 -33.40
CA SER A 15 -19.54 -2.40 -32.02
C SER A 15 -18.58 -3.41 -31.37
N ILE A 16 -18.13 -4.43 -32.09
CA ILE A 16 -17.13 -5.39 -31.58
C ILE A 16 -15.78 -4.69 -31.34
N LEU A 17 -15.38 -3.78 -32.23
CA LEU A 17 -14.15 -2.99 -32.06
C LEU A 17 -14.24 -2.04 -30.86
N LEU A 18 -15.39 -1.39 -30.65
CA LEU A 18 -15.65 -0.54 -29.47
C LEU A 18 -15.61 -1.34 -28.16
N VAL A 19 -16.20 -2.55 -28.15
CA VAL A 19 -16.15 -3.45 -26.99
C VAL A 19 -14.73 -3.95 -26.74
N ALA A 20 -13.97 -4.29 -27.79
CA ALA A 20 -12.56 -4.69 -27.66
C ALA A 20 -11.70 -3.56 -27.08
N ILE A 21 -11.88 -2.31 -27.54
CA ILE A 21 -11.16 -1.14 -27.01
C ILE A 21 -11.54 -0.89 -25.53
N ALA A 22 -12.81 -1.03 -25.16
CA ALA A 22 -13.26 -0.85 -23.78
C ALA A 22 -12.78 -1.98 -22.83
N LEU A 23 -12.56 -3.19 -23.34
CA LEU A 23 -12.10 -4.34 -22.55
C LEU A 23 -10.60 -4.31 -22.26
N THR A 24 -9.78 -3.70 -23.14
CA THR A 24 -8.31 -3.66 -22.95
C THR A 24 -7.83 -3.06 -21.62
N PRO A 25 -8.29 -1.88 -21.16
CA PRO A 25 -7.84 -1.34 -19.88
C PRO A 25 -8.32 -2.18 -18.69
N ILE A 26 -9.51 -2.78 -18.77
CA ILE A 26 -10.08 -3.60 -17.70
C ILE A 26 -9.26 -4.89 -17.52
N VAL A 27 -8.87 -5.54 -18.61
CA VAL A 27 -8.03 -6.75 -18.56
C VAL A 27 -6.63 -6.44 -18.02
N SER A 28 -6.05 -5.29 -18.38
CA SER A 28 -4.73 -4.88 -17.90
C SER A 28 -4.71 -4.62 -16.39
N ALA A 29 -5.70 -3.90 -15.86
CA ALA A 29 -5.79 -3.62 -14.43
C ALA A 29 -5.97 -4.90 -13.60
N ALA A 30 -6.84 -5.81 -14.04
CA ALA A 30 -7.03 -7.11 -13.39
C ALA A 30 -5.74 -7.96 -13.37
N SER A 31 -4.92 -7.88 -14.42
CA SER A 31 -3.63 -8.58 -14.47
C SER A 31 -2.58 -7.98 -13.52
N ALA A 32 -2.61 -6.67 -13.31
CA ALA A 32 -1.73 -6.00 -12.36
C ALA A 32 -2.10 -6.38 -10.91
N GLU A 33 -3.39 -6.33 -10.57
CA GLU A 33 -3.89 -6.75 -9.26
C GLU A 33 -3.51 -8.20 -8.93
N GLU A 34 -3.69 -9.14 -9.87
CA GLU A 34 -3.28 -10.53 -9.67
C GLU A 34 -1.77 -10.66 -9.41
N THR A 35 -0.96 -9.87 -10.14
CA THR A 35 0.50 -9.89 -9.99
C THR A 35 0.93 -9.33 -8.64
N VAL A 36 0.30 -8.24 -8.19
CA VAL A 36 0.56 -7.62 -6.89
C VAL A 36 0.09 -8.52 -5.74
N LEU A 37 -1.06 -9.20 -5.91
CA LEU A 37 -1.53 -10.20 -4.94
C LEU A 37 -0.55 -11.38 -4.83
N LYS A 38 0.11 -11.80 -5.91
CA LYS A 38 1.19 -12.79 -5.83
C LYS A 38 2.45 -12.24 -5.16
N ALA A 39 2.77 -10.97 -5.42
CA ALA A 39 3.92 -10.29 -4.82
C ALA A 39 3.81 -10.22 -3.29
N ARG A 40 2.61 -9.98 -2.76
CA ARG A 40 2.36 -9.93 -1.30
C ARG A 40 2.78 -11.20 -0.56
N GLU A 41 2.71 -12.37 -1.22
CA GLU A 41 3.06 -13.68 -0.65
C GLU A 41 4.55 -13.78 -0.29
N SER A 42 5.37 -12.87 -0.81
CA SER A 42 6.80 -12.80 -0.54
C SER A 42 7.16 -11.70 0.46
N VAL A 43 6.20 -10.91 0.93
CA VAL A 43 6.43 -9.87 1.94
C VAL A 43 6.45 -10.51 3.32
N VAL A 44 7.40 -10.10 4.16
CA VAL A 44 7.60 -10.66 5.50
C VAL A 44 7.52 -9.57 6.56
N ARG A 45 7.10 -9.94 7.77
CA ARG A 45 7.09 -9.02 8.89
C ARG A 45 8.48 -9.01 9.53
N VAL A 46 8.99 -7.82 9.80
CA VAL A 46 10.21 -7.63 10.57
C VAL A 46 9.81 -7.24 11.98
N LEU A 47 10.33 -7.96 12.96
CA LEU A 47 10.16 -7.66 14.37
C LEU A 47 11.52 -7.35 14.97
N ALA A 48 11.64 -6.24 15.68
CA ALA A 48 12.91 -5.83 16.25
C ALA A 48 12.71 -5.33 17.68
N PHE A 49 13.47 -5.86 18.63
CA PHE A 49 13.33 -5.58 20.06
C PHE A 49 14.70 -5.48 20.75
N ASN A 50 14.74 -4.79 21.89
CA ASN A 50 15.84 -4.81 22.84
C ASN A 50 15.55 -5.75 24.04
N ASP A 51 16.51 -5.87 24.96
CA ASP A 51 16.50 -6.72 26.15
C ASP A 51 15.35 -6.37 27.10
N ASP A 52 14.86 -5.13 27.07
CA ASP A 52 13.72 -4.68 27.87
C ASP A 52 12.37 -5.06 27.22
N GLY A 53 12.39 -5.72 26.06
CA GLY A 53 11.22 -6.05 25.25
C GLY A 53 10.60 -4.83 24.56
N ASN A 54 11.30 -3.69 24.55
CA ASN A 54 10.89 -2.52 23.79
C ASN A 54 11.33 -2.69 22.34
N GLY A 55 10.45 -2.34 21.41
CA GLY A 55 10.71 -2.55 19.99
C GLY A 55 9.52 -2.20 19.13
N GLY A 56 9.61 -2.60 17.86
CA GLY A 56 8.61 -2.28 16.86
C GLY A 56 8.48 -3.36 15.80
N THR A 57 7.49 -3.16 14.95
CA THR A 57 7.26 -3.97 13.76
C THR A 57 7.52 -3.12 12.52
N GLY A 58 7.96 -3.78 11.46
CA GLY A 58 8.08 -3.21 10.14
C GLY A 58 7.86 -4.27 9.09
N THR A 59 8.17 -3.92 7.84
CA THR A 59 8.07 -4.83 6.72
C THR A 59 9.46 -5.10 6.16
N GLY A 60 9.66 -6.33 5.69
CA GLY A 60 10.81 -6.70 4.88
C GLY A 60 10.40 -7.55 3.69
N TRP A 61 11.36 -7.80 2.80
CA TRP A 61 11.12 -8.57 1.59
C TRP A 61 12.40 -9.26 1.10
N PRO A 62 12.29 -10.46 0.49
CA PRO A 62 13.41 -11.29 0.08
C PRO A 62 14.12 -10.76 -1.17
N VAL A 63 15.45 -10.86 -1.17
CA VAL A 63 16.31 -10.60 -2.33
C VAL A 63 17.16 -11.84 -2.65
N GLY A 64 17.28 -12.19 -3.93
CA GLY A 64 17.97 -13.39 -4.37
C GLY A 64 17.82 -13.67 -5.86
N THR A 65 18.50 -14.71 -6.34
CA THR A 65 18.42 -15.23 -7.72
C THR A 65 17.74 -16.60 -7.80
N SER A 66 17.28 -17.13 -6.67
CA SER A 66 16.58 -18.41 -6.57
C SER A 66 15.49 -18.34 -5.52
N ASN A 67 14.58 -19.30 -5.52
CA ASN A 67 13.53 -19.39 -4.52
C ASN A 67 14.00 -19.95 -3.16
N ARG A 68 15.30 -20.16 -2.96
CA ARG A 68 15.91 -20.39 -1.65
C ARG A 68 16.65 -19.12 -1.23
N VAL A 69 16.01 -18.34 -0.38
CA VAL A 69 16.46 -16.99 -0.03
C VAL A 69 16.96 -16.95 1.41
N GLN A 70 18.06 -16.24 1.60
CA GLN A 70 18.68 -15.99 2.90
C GLN A 70 18.65 -14.51 3.31
N TYR A 71 18.49 -13.61 2.35
CA TYR A 71 18.65 -12.17 2.54
C TYR A 71 17.31 -11.45 2.40
N PHE A 72 17.09 -10.48 3.27
CA PHE A 72 15.88 -9.66 3.32
C PHE A 72 16.25 -8.20 3.46
N ILE A 73 15.45 -7.34 2.84
CA ILE A 73 15.63 -5.89 2.87
C ILE A 73 14.56 -5.26 3.74
N THR A 74 14.95 -4.26 4.53
CA THR A 74 14.05 -3.39 5.28
C THR A 74 14.67 -1.99 5.43
N ASN A 75 14.02 -1.08 6.18
CA ASN A 75 14.65 0.19 6.55
C ASN A 75 15.54 0.02 7.79
N HIS A 76 16.58 0.86 7.90
CA HIS A 76 17.43 0.85 9.09
C HIS A 76 16.67 1.28 10.35
N HIS A 77 15.79 2.29 10.27
CA HIS A 77 15.02 2.73 11.44
C HIS A 77 14.10 1.66 12.04
N VAL A 78 13.74 0.61 11.27
CA VAL A 78 12.95 -0.53 11.77
C VAL A 78 13.77 -1.37 12.75
N ILE A 79 15.09 -1.45 12.55
CA ILE A 79 15.99 -2.32 13.32
C ILE A 79 17.01 -1.54 14.17
N ALA A 80 17.01 -0.22 14.09
CA ALA A 80 17.97 0.65 14.76
C ALA A 80 17.87 0.52 16.29
N ASP A 81 19.03 0.44 16.96
CA ASP A 81 19.14 0.30 18.42
C ASP A 81 18.46 -0.96 19.01
N MET A 82 18.10 -1.94 18.17
CA MET A 82 17.51 -3.21 18.58
C MET A 82 18.57 -4.32 18.65
N GLN A 83 18.42 -5.23 19.61
CA GLN A 83 19.37 -6.31 19.88
C GLN A 83 18.92 -7.63 19.25
N TYR A 84 17.62 -7.81 19.08
CA TYR A 84 17.02 -8.99 18.47
C TYR A 84 16.20 -8.58 17.27
N VAL A 85 16.46 -9.19 16.11
CA VAL A 85 15.71 -8.99 14.87
C VAL A 85 15.20 -10.34 14.40
N TYR A 86 13.92 -10.41 14.04
CA TYR A 86 13.26 -11.60 13.54
C TYR A 86 12.54 -11.30 12.23
N ILE A 87 12.60 -12.27 11.32
CA ILE A 87 11.65 -12.38 10.23
C ILE A 87 10.49 -13.25 10.71
N HIS A 88 9.27 -12.72 10.65
CA HIS A 88 8.06 -13.43 11.02
C HIS A 88 7.19 -13.67 9.79
N ARG A 89 6.74 -14.91 9.62
CA ARG A 89 5.88 -15.38 8.55
C ARG A 89 4.97 -16.47 9.07
N ASP A 90 3.67 -16.29 8.85
CA ASP A 90 2.66 -17.27 9.23
C ASP A 90 2.39 -18.16 8.02
N ASP A 91 3.25 -19.15 7.83
CA ASP A 91 2.99 -20.31 6.98
C ASP A 91 2.61 -21.53 7.84
N ASP A 92 2.69 -22.74 7.28
CA ASP A 92 2.35 -24.01 7.95
C ASP A 92 3.11 -24.25 9.29
N GLN A 93 4.10 -23.43 9.65
CA GLN A 93 4.93 -23.61 10.86
C GLN A 93 5.05 -22.37 11.76
N GLU A 94 4.29 -21.27 11.57
CA GLU A 94 4.31 -20.05 12.43
C GLU A 94 5.72 -19.74 12.97
N SER A 95 6.59 -19.23 12.09
CA SER A 95 8.04 -19.25 12.36
C SER A 95 8.61 -17.85 12.56
N PHE A 96 9.02 -17.58 13.80
CA PHE A 96 9.94 -16.49 14.12
C PHE A 96 11.36 -16.95 13.77
N ILE A 97 11.94 -16.36 12.73
CA ILE A 97 13.26 -16.72 12.23
C ILE A 97 14.24 -15.63 12.66
N PRO A 98 15.21 -15.92 13.54
CA PRO A 98 16.25 -14.96 13.90
C PRO A 98 17.01 -14.48 12.68
N ALA A 99 17.23 -13.17 12.60
CA ALA A 99 17.98 -12.52 11.53
C ALA A 99 19.11 -11.65 12.10
N THR A 100 20.23 -11.63 11.40
CA THR A 100 21.37 -10.76 11.69
C THR A 100 21.40 -9.60 10.70
N VAL A 101 21.67 -8.39 11.19
CA VAL A 101 21.96 -7.24 10.33
C VAL A 101 23.36 -7.41 9.74
N ILE A 102 23.46 -7.46 8.42
CA ILE A 102 24.74 -7.63 7.70
C ILE A 102 25.40 -6.29 7.43
N ASP A 103 24.62 -5.37 6.89
CA ASP A 103 25.05 -4.01 6.61
C ASP A 103 23.84 -3.09 6.50
N TYR A 104 24.08 -1.80 6.63
CA TYR A 104 23.02 -0.80 6.57
C TYR A 104 23.54 0.57 6.14
N TYR A 105 22.64 1.35 5.56
CA TYR A 105 22.74 2.79 5.53
C TYR A 105 21.84 3.37 6.61
N SER A 106 22.40 4.22 7.47
CA SER A 106 21.68 4.84 8.59
C SER A 106 20.47 5.65 8.11
N GLN A 107 19.55 5.92 9.04
CA GLN A 107 18.34 6.70 8.79
C GLN A 107 18.62 8.11 8.25
N ASP A 108 19.69 8.76 8.74
CA ASP A 108 20.14 10.07 8.25
C ASP A 108 20.77 10.03 6.85
N GLY A 109 20.96 8.83 6.29
CA GLY A 109 21.41 8.60 4.92
C GLY A 109 20.29 7.98 4.09
N LYS A 110 20.51 6.75 3.62
CA LYS A 110 19.56 6.05 2.72
C LYS A 110 18.49 5.27 3.47
N ASP A 111 18.65 5.02 4.76
CA ASP A 111 17.72 4.28 5.61
C ASP A 111 17.39 2.88 5.08
N LEU A 112 18.42 2.07 4.83
CA LEU A 112 18.30 0.73 4.25
C LEU A 112 19.08 -0.26 5.11
N ALA A 113 18.60 -1.49 5.25
CA ALA A 113 19.32 -2.55 5.94
C ALA A 113 19.19 -3.88 5.20
N ILE A 114 20.27 -4.66 5.21
CA ILE A 114 20.28 -6.07 4.80
C ILE A 114 20.21 -6.93 6.04
N LEU A 115 19.21 -7.79 6.10
CA LEU A 115 19.05 -8.83 7.09
C LEU A 115 19.42 -10.18 6.47
N GLN A 116 20.04 -11.05 7.25
CA GLN A 116 20.36 -12.43 6.87
C GLN A 116 19.81 -13.41 7.90
N ILE A 117 19.17 -14.47 7.44
CA ILE A 117 18.79 -15.61 8.28
C ILE A 117 19.83 -16.74 8.16
N SER A 118 19.98 -17.59 9.17
CA SER A 118 20.99 -18.66 9.13
C SER A 118 20.69 -19.71 8.05
N GLU A 119 19.43 -20.14 7.95
CA GLU A 119 18.99 -21.19 7.04
C GLU A 119 18.11 -20.63 5.91
N PRO A 120 18.50 -20.76 4.63
CA PRO A 120 17.70 -20.25 3.51
C PRO A 120 16.32 -20.91 3.42
N ILE A 121 15.28 -20.07 3.39
CA ILE A 121 13.88 -20.50 3.30
C ILE A 121 13.36 -20.48 1.87
N ARG A 122 12.27 -21.22 1.64
CA ARG A 122 11.57 -21.19 0.36
C ARG A 122 10.63 -19.98 0.30
N ILE A 123 10.97 -19.02 -0.55
CA ILE A 123 10.20 -17.80 -0.81
C ILE A 123 10.64 -17.22 -2.15
N THR A 124 9.75 -16.55 -2.86
CA THR A 124 10.07 -15.96 -4.17
C THR A 124 10.75 -14.61 -3.95
N PRO A 125 12.01 -14.40 -4.37
CA PRO A 125 12.62 -13.08 -4.30
C PRO A 125 11.96 -12.12 -5.29
N PHE A 126 12.01 -10.83 -4.97
CA PHE A 126 11.55 -9.80 -5.89
C PHE A 126 12.59 -9.54 -6.99
N LYS A 127 12.10 -9.25 -8.20
CA LYS A 127 12.91 -8.63 -9.25
C LYS A 127 12.94 -7.11 -9.03
N LEU A 128 14.07 -6.49 -9.37
CA LEU A 128 14.28 -5.05 -9.20
C LEU A 128 14.21 -4.32 -10.55
N THR A 129 13.57 -3.16 -10.57
CA THR A 129 13.49 -2.27 -11.74
C THR A 129 14.11 -0.92 -11.40
N LEU A 130 15.22 -0.60 -12.08
CA LEU A 130 16.03 0.59 -11.83
C LEU A 130 15.33 1.87 -12.29
N SER A 131 15.77 3.00 -11.71
CA SER A 131 15.12 4.30 -11.84
C SER A 131 15.08 4.87 -13.25
N ASP A 132 15.96 4.45 -14.16
CA ASP A 132 15.99 4.84 -15.56
C ASP A 132 14.78 4.30 -16.37
N HIS A 133 14.05 3.33 -15.83
CA HIS A 133 12.81 2.77 -16.39
C HIS A 133 11.56 3.21 -15.65
N VAL A 134 11.67 4.10 -14.66
CA VAL A 134 10.54 4.58 -13.86
C VAL A 134 10.19 6.00 -14.26
N SER A 135 8.97 6.17 -14.76
CA SER A 135 8.45 7.50 -15.12
C SER A 135 7.72 8.16 -13.95
N ALA A 136 7.70 9.50 -13.92
CA ALA A 136 6.64 10.18 -13.19
C ALA A 136 5.31 9.79 -13.85
N VAL A 137 4.31 9.43 -13.06
CA VAL A 137 3.07 8.71 -13.41
C VAL A 137 3.14 7.18 -13.44
N GLU A 138 4.28 6.56 -13.13
CA GLU A 138 4.33 5.10 -12.95
C GLU A 138 3.29 4.66 -11.92
N HIS A 139 2.50 3.66 -12.28
CA HIS A 139 1.49 3.10 -11.39
C HIS A 139 2.15 2.15 -10.39
N VAL A 140 1.84 2.33 -9.10
CA VAL A 140 2.59 1.69 -8.01
C VAL A 140 1.69 1.20 -6.89
N TRP A 141 2.22 0.23 -6.17
CA TRP A 141 1.59 -0.42 -5.03
C TRP A 141 2.59 -0.48 -3.88
N THR A 142 2.15 -0.07 -2.70
CA THR A 142 2.90 -0.26 -1.45
C THR A 142 2.42 -1.55 -0.83
N LEU A 143 3.35 -2.39 -0.40
CA LEU A 143 3.07 -3.63 0.33
C LEU A 143 3.74 -3.57 1.70
N GLY A 144 3.00 -3.95 2.74
CA GLY A 144 3.56 -4.13 4.07
C GLY A 144 2.52 -4.49 5.12
N PHE A 145 2.97 -4.68 6.35
CA PHE A 145 2.09 -5.07 7.44
C PHE A 145 1.52 -3.86 8.19
N PRO A 146 0.28 -3.94 8.71
CA PRO A 146 -0.39 -2.83 9.38
C PRO A 146 0.19 -2.60 10.79
N GLY A 147 1.27 -1.82 10.89
CA GLY A 147 1.94 -1.54 12.17
C GLY A 147 1.03 -0.84 13.19
N LEU A 148 0.12 0.01 12.71
CA LEU A 148 -0.89 0.67 13.54
C LEU A 148 -1.87 -0.31 14.19
N ALA A 149 -2.25 -1.38 13.48
CA ALA A 149 -3.13 -2.40 14.01
C ALA A 149 -2.38 -3.23 15.07
N ASP A 150 -1.14 -3.64 14.79
CA ASP A 150 -0.36 -4.46 15.74
C ASP A 150 -0.11 -3.74 17.08
N GLN A 151 0.12 -2.43 17.05
CA GLN A 151 0.36 -1.63 18.26
C GLN A 151 -0.92 -1.33 19.05
N ALA A 152 -2.07 -1.27 18.36
CA ALA A 152 -3.39 -1.05 18.96
C ALA A 152 -3.89 -2.22 19.81
N TYR A 153 -3.42 -3.44 19.56
CA TYR A 153 -3.95 -4.65 20.19
C TYR A 153 -3.18 -5.13 21.45
N GLY A 154 -2.10 -4.46 21.86
CA GLY A 154 -1.40 -4.69 23.13
C GLY A 154 -0.32 -5.78 23.12
N LYS A 155 0.41 -5.94 24.25
CA LYS A 155 1.63 -6.78 24.39
C LYS A 155 1.42 -8.29 24.30
N ASP A 156 0.17 -8.77 24.33
CA ASP A 156 -0.17 -10.20 24.34
C ASP A 156 -0.61 -10.73 22.95
N GLN A 157 -0.26 -10.01 21.88
CA GLN A 157 -0.74 -10.30 20.53
C GLN A 157 0.18 -11.20 19.72
N GLU A 158 -0.47 -12.12 19.03
CA GLU A 158 0.07 -12.90 17.93
C GLU A 158 0.12 -12.00 16.70
N PHE A 159 1.32 -11.73 16.18
CA PHE A 159 1.49 -10.87 15.01
C PHE A 159 1.05 -11.60 13.75
N ASP A 160 -0.21 -11.43 13.32
CA ASP A 160 -0.69 -12.02 12.07
C ASP A 160 0.19 -11.55 10.90
N SER A 161 0.97 -12.49 10.40
CA SER A 161 1.99 -12.34 9.37
C SER A 161 1.66 -13.21 8.16
N ARG A 162 0.38 -13.57 8.01
CA ARG A 162 -0.13 -14.23 6.81
C ARG A 162 -0.16 -13.23 5.65
N PRO A 163 0.03 -13.69 4.41
CA PRO A 163 -0.05 -12.85 3.22
C PRO A 163 -1.36 -12.04 3.10
N GLU A 164 -2.46 -12.56 3.62
CA GLU A 164 -3.77 -11.86 3.64
C GLU A 164 -3.78 -10.62 4.53
N ASN A 165 -2.90 -10.54 5.53
CA ASN A 165 -2.78 -9.40 6.42
C ASN A 165 -1.82 -8.32 5.89
N VAL A 166 -1.17 -8.56 4.73
CA VAL A 166 -0.39 -7.52 4.05
C VAL A 166 -1.35 -6.43 3.55
N THR A 167 -1.17 -5.22 4.06
CA THR A 167 -1.80 -4.00 3.57
C THR A 167 -1.24 -3.63 2.20
N ILE A 168 -2.16 -3.38 1.27
CA ILE A 168 -1.86 -3.03 -0.12
C ILE A 168 -2.49 -1.67 -0.42
N ASN A 169 -1.67 -0.64 -0.68
CA ASN A 169 -2.18 0.66 -1.12
C ASN A 169 -1.68 1.00 -2.52
N GLN A 170 -2.60 1.45 -3.37
CA GLN A 170 -2.36 1.80 -4.77
C GLN A 170 -2.14 3.31 -4.92
N GLY A 171 -1.33 3.71 -5.91
CA GLY A 171 -1.13 5.11 -6.26
C GLY A 171 -0.21 5.27 -7.46
N ASN A 172 0.43 6.43 -7.59
CA ASN A 172 1.42 6.69 -8.64
C ASN A 172 2.69 7.32 -8.09
N VAL A 173 3.77 7.24 -8.87
CA VAL A 173 4.93 8.12 -8.70
C VAL A 173 4.51 9.52 -9.11
N SER A 174 4.34 10.40 -8.13
CA SER A 174 3.97 11.80 -8.36
C SER A 174 5.17 12.65 -8.77
N LYS A 175 6.35 12.38 -8.20
CA LYS A 175 7.58 13.15 -8.47
C LYS A 175 8.82 12.35 -8.12
N ILE A 176 9.91 12.59 -8.85
CA ILE A 176 11.25 12.13 -8.48
C ILE A 176 11.96 13.27 -7.76
N VAL A 177 12.44 13.01 -6.54
CA VAL A 177 13.09 13.99 -5.68
C VAL A 177 14.50 13.52 -5.35
N GLU A 178 15.46 14.43 -5.48
CA GLU A 178 16.81 14.23 -4.96
C GLU A 178 16.88 14.90 -3.60
N ASP A 179 16.91 14.09 -2.54
CA ASP A 179 17.14 14.57 -1.19
C ASP A 179 18.65 14.78 -1.00
N LYS A 180 19.08 16.00 -1.28
CA LYS A 180 20.47 16.40 -1.15
C LYS A 180 20.96 16.44 0.29
N ALA A 181 20.06 16.57 1.27
CA ALA A 181 20.45 16.61 2.68
C ALA A 181 20.89 15.21 3.14
N GLN A 182 20.18 14.18 2.70
CA GLN A 182 20.45 12.78 3.07
C GLN A 182 21.22 12.00 1.98
N GLY A 183 21.50 12.64 0.83
CA GLY A 183 22.27 12.04 -0.26
C GLY A 183 21.58 10.86 -0.92
N ARG A 184 20.24 10.90 -1.04
CA ARG A 184 19.42 9.82 -1.59
C ARG A 184 18.43 10.32 -2.64
N LYS A 185 18.12 9.49 -3.61
CA LYS A 185 17.00 9.71 -4.53
C LYS A 185 15.77 8.97 -4.05
N VAL A 186 14.63 9.64 -4.20
CA VAL A 186 13.36 9.14 -3.69
C VAL A 186 12.22 9.40 -4.66
N TYR A 187 11.25 8.48 -4.69
CA TYR A 187 9.96 8.70 -5.30
C TYR A 187 9.02 9.31 -4.28
N GLN A 188 8.45 10.46 -4.62
CA GLN A 188 7.23 10.92 -4.00
C GLN A 188 6.06 10.15 -4.62
N VAL A 189 5.26 9.49 -3.80
CA VAL A 189 4.15 8.66 -4.23
C VAL A 189 2.82 9.09 -3.61
N SER A 190 1.74 8.90 -4.35
CA SER A 190 0.38 9.12 -3.85
C SER A 190 -0.19 7.90 -3.11
N ALA A 191 0.47 6.75 -3.20
CA ALA A 191 0.09 5.53 -2.51
C ALA A 191 0.35 5.71 -1.00
N ALA A 192 -0.64 5.39 -0.18
CA ALA A 192 -0.52 5.58 1.26
C ALA A 192 0.61 4.73 1.87
N ILE A 193 1.48 5.36 2.65
CA ILE A 193 2.49 4.67 3.46
C ILE A 193 2.23 5.03 4.93
N ASN A 194 1.73 4.04 5.66
CA ASN A 194 1.43 4.16 7.09
C ASN A 194 2.48 3.41 7.92
N HIS A 195 2.43 3.57 9.25
CA HIS A 195 3.28 2.83 10.16
C HIS A 195 3.14 1.31 9.95
N GLY A 196 4.27 0.60 9.88
CA GLY A 196 4.37 -0.83 9.57
C GLY A 196 4.65 -1.18 8.10
N ASN A 197 4.22 -0.36 7.13
CA ASN A 197 4.60 -0.56 5.72
C ASN A 197 6.03 -0.08 5.41
N SER A 198 6.66 0.67 6.35
CA SER A 198 8.08 1.05 6.28
C SER A 198 8.96 -0.18 6.10
N GLY A 199 9.95 -0.06 5.22
CA GLY A 199 10.86 -1.13 4.83
C GLY A 199 10.28 -2.09 3.78
N GLY A 200 8.96 -2.03 3.56
CA GLY A 200 8.27 -2.82 2.55
C GLY A 200 8.56 -2.37 1.13
N PRO A 201 8.27 -3.22 0.13
CA PRO A 201 8.54 -2.87 -1.26
C PRO A 201 7.49 -1.90 -1.83
N LEU A 202 7.95 -0.95 -2.63
CA LEU A 202 7.14 -0.23 -3.60
C LEU A 202 7.26 -0.96 -4.94
N VAL A 203 6.16 -1.54 -5.42
CA VAL A 203 6.14 -2.34 -6.64
C VAL A 203 5.34 -1.68 -7.76
N ASN A 204 5.73 -1.94 -9.01
CA ASN A 204 4.94 -1.56 -10.18
C ASN A 204 3.87 -2.63 -10.52
N ASP A 205 3.10 -2.42 -11.59
CA ASP A 205 2.06 -3.35 -12.05
C ASP A 205 2.55 -4.75 -12.45
N ARG A 206 3.87 -4.93 -12.61
CA ARG A 206 4.51 -6.22 -12.89
C ARG A 206 5.00 -6.92 -11.62
N GLY A 207 4.77 -6.34 -10.44
CA GLY A 207 5.25 -6.86 -9.15
C GLY A 207 6.76 -6.70 -8.96
N GLU A 208 7.42 -5.88 -9.78
CA GLU A 208 8.86 -5.59 -9.66
C GLU A 208 9.06 -4.44 -8.67
N VAL A 209 10.08 -4.55 -7.82
CA VAL A 209 10.41 -3.50 -6.85
C VAL A 209 11.11 -2.35 -7.56
N ILE A 210 10.54 -1.17 -7.43
CA ILE A 210 11.15 0.07 -7.90
C ILE A 210 11.71 0.91 -6.75
N GLY A 211 11.23 0.69 -5.52
CA GLY A 211 11.70 1.42 -4.34
C GLY A 211 11.36 0.75 -3.02
N ILE A 212 11.82 1.36 -1.93
CA ILE A 212 11.64 0.90 -0.56
C ILE A 212 10.79 1.94 0.18
N ASN A 213 9.61 1.54 0.64
CA ASN A 213 8.65 2.40 1.32
C ASN A 213 9.30 3.00 2.57
N THR A 214 9.19 4.33 2.74
CA THR A 214 9.67 5.03 3.93
C THR A 214 8.69 6.15 4.30
N PHE A 215 8.61 6.46 5.59
CA PHE A 215 7.77 7.55 6.05
C PHE A 215 8.41 8.91 5.74
N THR A 216 7.62 9.83 5.17
CA THR A 216 7.86 11.28 5.06
C THR A 216 9.26 11.72 4.61
N ILE A 217 9.43 11.99 3.31
CA ILE A 217 10.69 12.50 2.76
C ILE A 217 10.58 13.94 2.24
N VAL A 218 9.38 14.45 1.96
CA VAL A 218 9.21 15.67 1.15
C VAL A 218 9.01 16.93 2.00
N GLY A 219 9.87 17.17 2.98
CA GLY A 219 9.81 18.40 3.79
C GLY A 219 8.58 18.54 4.69
N GLU A 220 8.67 19.42 5.68
CA GLU A 220 7.69 19.55 6.77
C GLU A 220 6.28 19.97 6.30
N ASP A 221 6.14 20.51 5.07
CA ASP A 221 4.88 21.01 4.50
C ASP A 221 4.13 20.02 3.58
N ALA A 222 4.69 18.83 3.30
CA ALA A 222 4.13 17.90 2.32
C ALA A 222 3.12 16.92 2.93
N GLN A 223 1.94 17.44 3.28
CA GLN A 223 0.81 16.63 3.75
C GLN A 223 0.30 15.72 2.61
N GLY A 224 0.08 14.43 2.91
CA GLY A 224 -0.45 13.44 1.96
C GLY A 224 0.55 12.99 0.88
N LEU A 225 1.85 13.24 1.07
CA LEU A 225 2.91 12.85 0.14
C LEU A 225 3.85 11.86 0.82
N PHE A 226 3.77 10.62 0.38
CA PHE A 226 4.57 9.53 0.88
C PHE A 226 5.85 9.36 0.07
N GLY A 227 6.86 8.72 0.64
CA GLY A 227 8.17 8.57 0.01
C GLY A 227 8.59 7.11 -0.14
N ALA A 228 9.31 6.81 -1.20
CA ALA A 228 10.04 5.55 -1.32
C ALA A 228 11.47 5.82 -1.79
N VAL A 229 12.46 5.25 -1.11
CA VAL A 229 13.86 5.31 -1.55
C VAL A 229 13.99 4.53 -2.84
N GLN A 230 14.64 5.10 -3.86
CA GLN A 230 14.80 4.40 -5.14
C GLN A 230 15.61 3.12 -4.95
N VAL A 231 15.24 2.04 -5.64
CA VAL A 231 15.93 0.75 -5.52
C VAL A 231 17.40 0.84 -5.96
N ASP A 232 17.75 1.80 -6.82
CA ASP A 232 19.13 2.13 -7.20
C ASP A 232 20.03 2.38 -5.98
N GLU A 233 19.47 2.97 -4.91
CA GLU A 233 20.21 3.27 -3.68
C GLU A 233 20.59 2.01 -2.87
N LEU A 234 19.85 0.92 -3.09
CA LEU A 234 20.09 -0.39 -2.49
C LEU A 234 21.20 -1.17 -3.21
N ILE A 235 21.37 -0.97 -4.52
CA ILE A 235 22.32 -1.77 -5.34
C ILE A 235 23.74 -1.76 -4.78
N PRO A 236 24.36 -0.62 -4.42
CA PRO A 236 25.70 -0.64 -3.85
C PRO A 236 25.79 -1.45 -2.54
N LEU A 237 24.76 -1.37 -1.69
CA LEU A 237 24.72 -2.13 -0.44
C LEU A 237 24.71 -3.65 -0.71
N LEU A 238 23.97 -4.09 -1.73
CA LEU A 238 23.93 -5.49 -2.15
C LEU A 238 25.27 -5.94 -2.74
N GLU A 239 25.86 -5.13 -3.64
CA GLU A 239 27.12 -5.44 -4.31
C GLU A 239 28.30 -5.50 -3.33
N ASP A 240 28.43 -4.53 -2.43
CA ASP A 240 29.49 -4.46 -1.42
C ASP A 240 29.44 -5.68 -0.47
N ASN A 241 28.25 -6.23 -0.24
CA ASN A 241 28.02 -7.39 0.63
C ASN A 241 27.89 -8.72 -0.15
N ASN A 242 28.11 -8.73 -1.46
CA ASN A 242 27.95 -9.91 -2.33
C ASN A 242 26.58 -10.59 -2.21
N VAL A 243 25.52 -9.81 -1.96
CA VAL A 243 24.15 -10.32 -1.88
C VAL A 243 23.58 -10.49 -3.29
N PRO A 244 23.17 -11.70 -3.68
CA PRO A 244 22.62 -11.94 -5.02
C PRO A 244 21.25 -11.27 -5.17
N TYR A 245 20.99 -10.70 -6.34
CA TYR A 245 19.70 -10.11 -6.70
C TYR A 245 19.42 -10.28 -8.20
N GLU A 246 18.15 -10.19 -8.59
CA GLU A 246 17.69 -10.27 -9.97
C GLU A 246 17.10 -8.93 -10.43
N LEU A 247 17.53 -8.45 -11.60
CA LEU A 247 16.90 -7.31 -12.28
C LEU A 247 15.75 -7.81 -13.16
N ALA A 248 14.70 -7.01 -13.32
CA ALA A 248 13.61 -7.30 -14.26
C ALA A 248 14.11 -7.40 -15.72
N ASP A 249 13.40 -8.18 -16.54
CA ASP A 249 13.82 -8.53 -17.90
C ASP A 249 14.07 -7.29 -18.77
N GLY A 250 15.24 -7.23 -19.42
CA GLY A 250 15.69 -6.09 -20.21
C GLY A 250 17.16 -5.72 -20.00
N TRP A 251 17.81 -6.26 -18.95
CA TRP A 251 19.21 -5.96 -18.63
C TRP A 251 20.02 -7.17 -18.17
N LYS A 252 21.33 -7.12 -18.44
CA LYS A 252 22.30 -8.11 -17.95
C LYS A 252 22.72 -7.74 -16.53
N GLN A 253 22.69 -8.73 -15.65
CA GLN A 253 23.29 -8.69 -14.32
C GLN A 253 24.73 -8.17 -14.40
N GLY A 254 25.09 -7.20 -13.55
CA GLY A 254 26.48 -6.81 -13.33
C GLY A 254 27.30 -8.05 -12.99
N LYS A 255 28.51 -8.16 -13.56
CA LYS A 255 29.38 -9.33 -13.41
C LYS A 255 29.61 -9.65 -11.93
N ASN A 256 29.03 -10.74 -11.45
CA ASN A 256 29.59 -11.66 -10.45
C ASN A 256 28.72 -12.93 -10.34
N GLY A 257 28.53 -13.60 -11.48
CA GLY A 257 28.19 -15.03 -11.47
C GLY A 257 29.49 -15.81 -11.40
N SER A 258 29.86 -16.30 -10.22
CA SER A 258 30.92 -17.30 -10.10
C SER A 258 30.44 -18.57 -10.80
N GLU A 259 30.85 -18.76 -12.05
CA GLU A 259 30.85 -20.06 -12.69
C GLU A 259 31.74 -20.99 -11.85
N SER A 260 31.10 -21.89 -11.10
CA SER A 260 31.76 -23.08 -10.59
C SER A 260 32.12 -23.96 -11.79
N SER A 261 33.31 -23.78 -12.34
CA SER A 261 33.92 -24.75 -13.25
C SER A 261 34.79 -25.69 -12.43
N ASP A 262 34.27 -26.89 -12.26
CA ASP A 262 34.98 -28.04 -11.77
C ASP A 262 36.14 -28.40 -12.72
N THR A 263 37.21 -28.86 -12.09
CA THR A 263 38.52 -29.18 -12.65
C THR A 263 38.48 -30.24 -13.76
N GLY A 264 39.23 -29.98 -14.84
CA GLY A 264 39.44 -30.93 -15.92
C GLY A 264 40.67 -30.53 -16.76
N GLU A 265 41.84 -30.96 -16.30
CA GLU A 265 43.12 -30.82 -16.96
C GLU A 265 43.22 -31.76 -18.19
N SER A 266 43.61 -31.24 -19.37
CA SER A 266 44.45 -31.98 -20.33
C SER A 266 44.91 -31.10 -21.51
N SER A 267 46.21 -31.17 -21.75
CA SER A 267 47.01 -30.65 -22.86
C SER A 267 46.51 -31.01 -24.26
N GLY A 268 46.82 -30.15 -25.25
CA GLY A 268 46.83 -30.54 -26.67
C GLY A 268 47.07 -29.37 -27.62
N LYS A 269 48.21 -29.42 -28.32
CA LYS A 269 48.74 -28.43 -29.28
C LYS A 269 48.06 -28.44 -30.65
N ASP A 270 48.24 -27.30 -31.35
CA ASP A 270 48.36 -27.10 -32.81
C ASP A 270 47.27 -27.64 -33.75
N GLU A 271 46.53 -26.75 -34.43
CA GLU A 271 46.76 -26.46 -35.86
C GLU A 271 45.72 -25.49 -36.46
N LYS A 272 46.23 -24.78 -37.46
CA LYS A 272 45.63 -23.76 -38.30
C LYS A 272 44.89 -24.42 -39.46
N SER A 273 43.61 -24.11 -39.70
CA SER A 273 43.09 -24.17 -41.07
C SER A 273 41.87 -23.28 -41.32
N THR A 274 42.15 -22.25 -42.11
CA THR A 274 41.26 -21.51 -43.01
C THR A 274 40.39 -22.43 -43.85
N THR A 275 39.07 -22.21 -43.96
CA THR A 275 38.38 -22.24 -45.27
C THR A 275 36.99 -21.56 -45.26
N THR A 276 36.88 -20.54 -46.10
CA THR A 276 35.75 -20.16 -46.99
C THR A 276 34.32 -19.99 -46.45
N GLU A 277 33.93 -18.72 -46.45
CA GLU A 277 32.64 -18.23 -46.93
C GLU A 277 32.22 -18.89 -48.26
N LYS A 278 30.95 -19.31 -48.32
CA LYS A 278 30.19 -19.36 -49.56
C LYS A 278 28.81 -18.76 -49.34
N THR A 279 28.69 -17.53 -49.80
CA THR A 279 27.47 -16.82 -50.15
C THR A 279 26.71 -17.61 -51.22
N VAL A 280 25.46 -17.98 -50.95
CA VAL A 280 24.48 -18.23 -52.00
C VAL A 280 23.22 -17.43 -51.68
N ASN A 281 23.01 -16.45 -52.54
CA ASN A 281 21.83 -15.62 -52.67
C ASN A 281 20.65 -16.49 -53.14
N SER A 282 19.53 -16.50 -52.41
CA SER A 282 18.23 -16.75 -53.04
C SER A 282 17.19 -15.78 -52.48
N LYS A 283 16.83 -14.80 -53.31
CA LYS A 283 15.57 -14.07 -53.24
C LYS A 283 14.42 -15.08 -53.30
N SER A 284 13.55 -15.04 -52.30
CA SER A 284 12.14 -15.39 -52.50
C SER A 284 11.31 -14.44 -51.65
N ASP A 285 10.65 -13.50 -52.33
CA ASP A 285 9.52 -12.77 -51.79
C ASP A 285 8.49 -13.77 -51.28
N ASN A 286 8.08 -13.65 -50.01
CA ASN A 286 6.85 -14.28 -49.52
C ASN A 286 6.23 -13.39 -48.45
N THR A 287 5.43 -12.45 -48.94
CA THR A 287 4.36 -11.75 -48.24
C THR A 287 3.39 -12.79 -47.65
N ILE A 288 3.41 -13.00 -46.33
CA ILE A 288 2.38 -13.79 -45.64
C ILE A 288 1.46 -12.81 -44.92
N SER A 289 0.32 -12.59 -45.56
CA SER A 289 -0.82 -11.82 -45.06
C SER A 289 -1.42 -12.47 -43.82
N TYR A 290 -1.72 -11.65 -42.80
CA TYR A 290 -2.57 -12.01 -41.68
C TYR A 290 -3.99 -12.33 -42.19
N VAL A 291 -4.39 -13.60 -42.14
CA VAL A 291 -5.80 -14.00 -42.28
C VAL A 291 -6.43 -13.97 -40.89
N ILE A 292 -7.17 -12.90 -40.61
CA ILE A 292 -8.07 -12.80 -39.46
C ILE A 292 -9.29 -13.68 -39.77
N GLY A 293 -9.28 -14.91 -39.27
CA GLY A 293 -10.44 -15.79 -39.24
C GLY A 293 -11.28 -15.51 -37.99
N GLY A 294 -12.33 -14.70 -38.12
CA GLY A 294 -13.32 -14.50 -37.07
C GLY A 294 -14.26 -15.70 -36.94
N ALA A 295 -14.41 -16.22 -35.73
CA ALA A 295 -15.49 -17.13 -35.36
C ALA A 295 -16.33 -16.48 -34.25
N VAL A 296 -17.48 -15.93 -34.65
CA VAL A 296 -18.56 -15.49 -33.76
C VAL A 296 -19.49 -16.68 -33.55
N ILE A 297 -19.60 -17.19 -32.32
CA ILE A 297 -20.64 -18.17 -31.94
C ILE A 297 -21.74 -17.40 -31.19
N LEU A 298 -22.90 -17.25 -31.85
CA LEU A 298 -24.17 -16.83 -31.26
C LEU A 298 -25.04 -18.08 -31.07
N VAL A 299 -25.45 -18.38 -29.84
CA VAL A 299 -26.60 -19.26 -29.58
C VAL A 299 -27.52 -18.56 -28.58
N GLY A 300 -28.70 -18.18 -29.07
CA GLY A 300 -29.80 -17.67 -28.26
C GLY A 300 -30.83 -18.76 -27.94
N GLY A 301 -31.39 -18.67 -26.74
CA GLY A 301 -32.83 -18.81 -26.43
C GLY A 301 -33.55 -20.12 -26.74
N ALA A 302 -33.95 -20.84 -25.69
CA ALA A 302 -35.14 -21.68 -25.68
C ALA A 302 -36.01 -21.35 -24.47
N PHE A 303 -37.26 -20.97 -24.76
CA PHE A 303 -38.33 -20.60 -23.85
C PHE A 303 -39.08 -21.87 -23.43
N LEU A 304 -39.28 -22.12 -22.13
CA LEU A 304 -40.28 -23.08 -21.66
C LEU A 304 -41.12 -22.49 -20.52
N ILE A 305 -42.41 -22.39 -20.82
CA ILE A 305 -43.53 -22.01 -19.95
C ILE A 305 -43.94 -23.23 -19.12
N VAL A 306 -44.00 -23.12 -17.78
CA VAL A 306 -44.95 -23.92 -16.98
C VAL A 306 -45.54 -23.09 -15.81
N ARG A 307 -46.82 -22.75 -16.02
CA ARG A 307 -47.98 -22.67 -15.12
C ARG A 307 -47.80 -22.54 -13.59
N LYS A 308 -48.33 -21.39 -13.13
CA LYS A 308 -48.87 -20.99 -11.81
C LYS A 308 -49.66 -22.06 -11.03
N ASN A 309 -49.43 -22.14 -9.71
CA ASN A 309 -50.48 -22.35 -8.72
C ASN A 309 -50.23 -21.56 -7.42
N ARG A 310 -51.30 -20.94 -6.92
CA ARG A 310 -51.37 -20.05 -5.75
C ARG A 310 -51.46 -20.86 -4.45
N SER A 311 -50.91 -20.34 -3.35
CA SER A 311 -51.44 -20.49 -1.98
C SER A 311 -50.94 -19.33 -1.09
N GLN A 312 -51.80 -18.96 -0.13
CA GLN A 312 -51.86 -17.74 0.71
C GLN A 312 -50.78 -17.65 1.83
N PRO A 313 -50.63 -16.49 2.51
CA PRO A 313 -49.57 -16.19 3.48
C PRO A 313 -49.95 -16.57 4.92
N VAL A 314 -48.94 -16.78 5.77
CA VAL A 314 -49.10 -16.89 7.24
C VAL A 314 -48.55 -15.62 7.88
N ALA A 315 -49.41 -14.97 8.68
CA ALA A 315 -49.11 -13.80 9.50
C ALA A 315 -48.45 -14.23 10.83
N VAL A 316 -47.56 -13.39 11.36
CA VAL A 316 -47.28 -13.34 12.80
C VAL A 316 -47.29 -11.87 13.25
N ALA A 317 -47.89 -11.67 14.42
CA ALA A 317 -48.52 -10.45 14.91
C ALA A 317 -47.58 -9.32 15.33
N SER A 318 -48.15 -8.12 15.24
CA SER A 318 -47.70 -6.87 15.86
C SER A 318 -48.01 -6.83 17.36
N HIS A 319 -47.26 -6.00 18.09
CA HIS A 319 -47.75 -5.33 19.30
C HIS A 319 -47.52 -3.82 19.18
N ALA A 320 -48.61 -3.08 19.43
CA ALA A 320 -48.72 -1.62 19.56
C ALA A 320 -47.74 -1.09 20.61
N GLY A 321 -47.24 0.15 20.60
CA GLY A 321 -47.79 1.41 20.09
C GLY A 321 -47.92 2.36 21.29
N HIS A 322 -47.38 3.58 21.21
CA HIS A 322 -47.96 4.76 21.85
C HIS A 322 -47.41 6.04 21.20
N SER A 323 -48.37 6.89 20.89
CA SER A 323 -48.39 8.21 20.27
C SER A 323 -47.67 9.31 21.06
N MET A 324 -47.31 10.41 20.37
CA MET A 324 -47.81 11.76 20.68
C MET A 324 -47.44 12.74 19.54
N GLU A 325 -48.46 13.46 19.07
CA GLU A 325 -48.42 14.62 18.18
C GLU A 325 -47.78 15.84 18.86
N SER A 326 -47.17 16.77 18.10
CA SER A 326 -47.89 17.95 17.61
C SER A 326 -46.96 19.08 17.10
N LEU A 327 -47.31 19.58 15.91
CA LEU A 327 -47.44 20.98 15.47
C LEU A 327 -46.18 21.89 15.54
N ALA A 328 -45.55 22.24 14.40
CA ALA A 328 -45.96 23.28 13.42
C ALA A 328 -45.58 24.71 13.90
N THR A 329 -44.53 25.41 13.43
CA THR A 329 -44.16 26.04 12.12
C THR A 329 -43.79 27.55 12.42
N PRO A 330 -43.39 28.44 11.47
CA PRO A 330 -41.99 28.84 11.21
C PRO A 330 -41.75 30.38 11.07
N LEU A 331 -40.61 30.75 10.46
CA LEU A 331 -40.22 32.02 9.76
C LEU A 331 -39.39 33.01 10.61
N ALA A 332 -38.32 33.65 10.12
CA ALA A 332 -37.75 33.85 8.77
C ALA A 332 -36.25 34.20 8.95
N GLN A 333 -35.32 33.52 8.27
CA GLN A 333 -34.75 33.81 6.94
C GLN A 333 -33.87 35.07 6.83
N HIS A 334 -32.58 34.83 6.56
CA HIS A 334 -31.87 35.37 5.40
C HIS A 334 -30.86 34.29 4.97
N HIS A 335 -31.17 33.49 3.94
CA HIS A 335 -30.77 33.63 2.53
C HIS A 335 -29.25 33.56 2.33
N SER A 336 -28.63 32.74 1.47
CA SER A 336 -28.95 31.71 0.44
C SER A 336 -27.61 31.51 -0.33
N PRO A 337 -27.42 30.57 -1.30
CA PRO A 337 -28.15 29.33 -1.60
C PRO A 337 -27.24 28.08 -1.80
N SER A 338 -27.85 26.92 -1.55
CA SER A 338 -27.46 25.59 -2.04
C SER A 338 -28.25 25.22 -3.31
N ASN A 339 -27.77 24.26 -4.11
CA ASN A 339 -28.57 23.20 -4.78
C ASN A 339 -27.59 22.24 -5.50
N VAL A 340 -27.40 20.96 -5.15
CA VAL A 340 -28.29 19.80 -4.85
C VAL A 340 -28.81 19.09 -6.10
N ALA A 341 -28.50 17.78 -6.19
CA ALA A 341 -29.46 16.76 -6.61
C ALA A 341 -29.21 15.46 -5.83
N GLN A 342 -30.27 14.93 -5.24
CA GLN A 342 -30.42 13.73 -4.39
C GLN A 342 -31.45 12.82 -5.05
N VAL A 343 -31.25 11.49 -5.07
CA VAL A 343 -32.22 10.36 -4.90
C VAL A 343 -31.37 9.07 -4.74
N GLY A 344 -31.59 8.08 -3.86
CA GLY A 344 -32.60 7.84 -2.83
C GLY A 344 -32.39 6.51 -2.06
N SER A 345 -33.06 6.40 -0.91
CA SER A 345 -33.51 5.23 -0.13
C SER A 345 -32.59 4.02 0.16
N GLY A 346 -32.23 3.86 1.45
CA GLY A 346 -32.45 2.61 2.18
C GLY A 346 -31.24 1.69 2.44
N ILE A 347 -30.46 2.03 3.47
CA ILE A 347 -29.78 1.20 4.50
C ILE A 347 -29.11 2.23 5.44
N SER A 348 -29.16 2.07 6.77
CA SER A 348 -28.58 3.04 7.70
C SER A 348 -27.05 3.12 7.55
N THR A 349 -26.58 4.11 6.82
CA THR A 349 -25.16 4.46 6.71
C THR A 349 -24.76 5.19 8.00
N ALA A 350 -23.93 4.58 8.82
CA ALA A 350 -23.18 5.31 9.83
C ALA A 350 -22.43 6.45 9.09
N GLY A 351 -22.46 7.69 9.61
CA GLY A 351 -21.91 8.86 8.90
C GLY A 351 -20.43 8.70 8.55
N SER A 352 -19.88 9.58 7.69
CA SER A 352 -18.44 9.59 7.43
C SER A 352 -17.65 9.78 8.73
N PRO A 353 -16.55 9.03 8.94
CA PRO A 353 -15.70 9.15 10.11
C PRO A 353 -15.18 10.58 10.25
N SER A 354 -15.32 11.17 11.44
CA SER A 354 -14.96 12.57 11.65
C SER A 354 -14.41 12.85 13.05
N LEU A 355 -13.60 13.90 13.18
CA LEU A 355 -13.21 14.48 14.46
C LEU A 355 -14.10 15.69 14.75
N TYR A 356 -14.76 15.71 15.91
CA TYR A 356 -15.64 16.80 16.31
C TYR A 356 -15.11 17.51 17.55
N GLY A 357 -14.96 18.83 17.49
CA GLY A 357 -14.53 19.63 18.65
C GLY A 357 -15.69 19.92 19.61
N LEU A 358 -15.53 19.54 20.87
CA LEU A 358 -16.54 19.77 21.92
C LEU A 358 -16.26 21.04 22.74
N THR A 359 -15.00 21.38 22.93
CA THR A 359 -14.56 22.55 23.70
C THR A 359 -13.37 23.25 23.03
N GLY A 360 -13.03 24.44 23.50
CA GLY A 360 -11.89 25.20 22.99
C GLY A 360 -12.16 25.91 21.66
N GLU A 361 -11.09 26.29 20.95
CA GLU A 361 -11.19 27.08 19.72
C GLU A 361 -11.83 26.32 18.54
N PHE A 362 -11.86 24.98 18.62
CA PHE A 362 -12.46 24.10 17.60
C PHE A 362 -13.87 23.63 17.95
N LYS A 363 -14.47 24.19 19.00
CA LYS A 363 -15.83 23.83 19.42
C LYS A 363 -16.83 23.93 18.26
N ASP A 364 -17.71 22.95 18.17
CA ASP A 364 -18.78 22.80 17.18
C ASP A 364 -18.28 22.61 15.73
N SER A 365 -16.96 22.45 15.52
CA SER A 365 -16.35 22.17 14.22
C SER A 365 -16.18 20.66 14.00
N SER A 366 -16.31 20.21 12.76
CA SER A 366 -16.18 18.81 12.35
C SER A 366 -15.16 18.68 11.22
N TYR A 367 -14.28 17.68 11.32
CA TYR A 367 -13.20 17.45 10.37
C TYR A 367 -13.26 16.00 9.86
N ASP A 368 -13.15 15.81 8.55
CA ASP A 368 -13.24 14.49 7.91
C ASP A 368 -11.96 13.67 8.13
N LEU A 369 -12.11 12.42 8.54
CA LEU A 369 -11.02 11.47 8.77
C LEU A 369 -10.95 10.35 7.72
N THR A 370 -11.83 10.32 6.72
CA THR A 370 -11.92 9.21 5.73
C THR A 370 -10.63 8.89 5.00
N THR A 371 -9.78 9.88 4.76
CA THR A 371 -8.56 9.73 3.94
C THR A 371 -7.31 10.32 4.59
N ASN A 372 -7.44 10.89 5.79
CA ASN A 372 -6.39 11.72 6.39
C ASN A 372 -6.23 11.44 7.88
N SER A 373 -4.99 11.53 8.34
CA SER A 373 -4.68 11.79 9.75
C SER A 373 -4.77 13.30 10.03
N ILE A 374 -5.29 13.68 11.19
CA ILE A 374 -5.32 15.06 11.67
C ILE A 374 -4.38 15.18 12.87
N THR A 375 -3.36 16.01 12.73
CA THR A 375 -2.41 16.36 13.79
C THR A 375 -2.84 17.66 14.48
N LEU A 376 -2.84 17.62 15.80
CA LEU A 376 -3.21 18.69 16.71
C LEU A 376 -1.95 19.22 17.38
N GLY A 377 -1.80 20.53 17.47
CA GLY A 377 -0.64 21.17 18.10
C GLY A 377 -0.59 22.68 17.87
N ARG A 378 0.35 23.37 18.49
CA ARG A 378 0.46 24.85 18.39
C ARG A 378 1.35 25.34 17.24
N ASP A 379 2.07 24.44 16.58
CA ASP A 379 2.97 24.79 15.47
C ASP A 379 2.24 24.59 14.14
N PRO A 380 1.97 25.66 13.37
CA PRO A 380 1.28 25.56 12.09
C PRO A 380 2.06 24.78 11.03
N LEU A 381 3.36 24.58 11.22
CA LEU A 381 4.17 23.74 10.33
C LEU A 381 4.03 22.24 10.64
N GLN A 382 3.52 21.88 11.82
CA GLN A 382 3.46 20.49 12.28
C GLN A 382 2.04 19.99 12.57
N SER A 383 1.03 20.87 12.50
CA SER A 383 -0.34 20.57 12.94
C SER A 383 -1.38 21.04 11.93
N GLN A 384 -2.39 20.21 11.65
CA GLN A 384 -3.56 20.58 10.85
C GLN A 384 -4.57 21.39 11.68
N LEU A 385 -4.79 20.99 12.94
CA LEU A 385 -5.54 21.80 13.90
C LEU A 385 -4.56 22.57 14.78
N VAL A 386 -4.36 23.83 14.40
CA VAL A 386 -3.36 24.72 15.01
C VAL A 386 -3.97 25.48 16.16
N PHE A 387 -3.48 25.22 17.38
CA PHE A 387 -3.93 25.95 18.54
C PHE A 387 -3.21 27.30 18.69
N THR A 388 -3.97 28.38 18.87
CA THR A 388 -3.41 29.74 18.93
C THR A 388 -3.40 30.31 20.35
N GLY A 389 -2.24 30.78 20.82
CA GLY A 389 -2.12 31.40 22.15
C GLY A 389 -2.22 30.42 23.33
N THR A 390 -2.01 29.12 23.10
CA THR A 390 -2.13 28.05 24.10
C THR A 390 -0.75 27.45 24.42
N PRO A 391 0.00 28.02 25.38
CA PRO A 391 1.35 27.52 25.70
C PRO A 391 1.35 26.08 26.23
N ASP A 392 0.20 25.62 26.74
CA ASP A 392 0.03 24.27 27.27
C ASP A 392 -0.01 23.20 26.17
N ILE A 393 -0.22 23.61 24.91
CA ILE A 393 -0.24 22.69 23.76
C ILE A 393 1.18 22.61 23.18
N SER A 394 1.70 21.40 22.97
CA SER A 394 2.99 21.18 22.30
C SER A 394 2.93 21.53 20.82
N ARG A 395 4.10 21.78 20.20
CA ARG A 395 4.22 22.17 18.78
C ARG A 395 3.54 21.17 17.86
N LYS A 396 3.90 19.90 18.03
CA LYS A 396 3.16 18.71 17.58
C LYS A 396 2.68 17.99 18.85
N HIS A 397 1.39 17.87 19.08
CA HIS A 397 0.85 17.35 20.34
C HIS A 397 0.36 15.92 20.20
N CYS A 398 -0.64 15.70 19.35
CA CYS A 398 -1.19 14.38 19.09
C CYS A 398 -1.69 14.27 17.65
N THR A 399 -1.84 13.06 17.14
CA THR A 399 -2.43 12.78 15.83
C THR A 399 -3.60 11.82 15.99
N ILE A 400 -4.70 12.09 15.29
CA ILE A 400 -5.86 11.20 15.19
C ILE A 400 -6.00 10.74 13.73
N GLN A 401 -6.21 9.45 13.51
CA GLN A 401 -6.45 8.85 12.21
C GLN A 401 -7.68 7.95 12.26
N TYR A 402 -8.34 7.71 11.13
CA TYR A 402 -9.33 6.66 10.99
C TYR A 402 -8.78 5.51 10.14
N ASP A 403 -8.85 4.30 10.68
CA ASP A 403 -8.60 3.05 9.98
C ASP A 403 -9.93 2.52 9.41
N GLY A 404 -10.09 2.67 8.11
CA GLY A 404 -11.29 2.25 7.39
C GLY A 404 -11.43 0.73 7.22
N LEU A 405 -10.34 -0.04 7.36
CA LEU A 405 -10.40 -1.51 7.29
C LEU A 405 -11.00 -2.08 8.57
N ASN A 406 -10.58 -1.54 9.72
CA ASN A 406 -11.03 -1.99 11.04
C ASN A 406 -12.19 -1.16 11.62
N ASN A 407 -12.58 -0.07 10.95
CA ASN A 407 -13.62 0.88 11.39
C ASN A 407 -13.31 1.46 12.79
N GLN A 408 -12.08 1.91 12.99
CA GLN A 408 -11.57 2.40 14.28
C GLN A 408 -10.86 3.74 14.13
N PHE A 409 -10.82 4.51 15.22
CA PHE A 409 -10.03 5.73 15.30
C PHE A 409 -8.76 5.48 16.12
N ILE A 410 -7.64 6.06 15.72
CA ILE A 410 -6.33 5.80 16.33
C ILE A 410 -5.74 7.15 16.75
N LEU A 411 -5.47 7.29 18.06
CA LEU A 411 -4.93 8.49 18.69
C LEU A 411 -3.49 8.23 19.17
N GLU A 412 -2.55 9.10 18.80
CA GLU A 412 -1.15 9.03 19.21
C GLU A 412 -0.71 10.34 19.86
N ASP A 413 -0.06 10.28 21.03
CA ASP A 413 0.61 11.43 21.64
C ASP A 413 2.09 11.50 21.19
N HIS A 414 2.53 12.63 20.65
CA HIS A 414 3.89 12.82 20.10
C HIS A 414 4.93 13.26 21.15
N GLY A 415 4.80 12.80 22.41
CA GLY A 415 5.67 13.25 23.50
C GLY A 415 5.34 14.65 23.98
N SER A 416 4.06 14.96 24.03
CA SER A 416 3.59 16.28 24.41
C SER A 416 3.92 16.59 25.87
N SER A 417 4.29 17.85 26.14
CA SER A 417 4.70 18.29 27.48
C SER A 417 3.57 18.16 28.51
N ASN A 418 2.32 18.41 28.12
CA ASN A 418 1.17 18.36 29.03
C ASN A 418 0.28 17.14 28.83
N GLY A 419 0.58 16.26 27.85
CA GLY A 419 -0.12 15.01 27.63
C GLY A 419 -1.43 15.16 26.86
N THR A 420 -1.75 14.08 26.15
CA THR A 420 -3.08 13.77 25.66
C THR A 420 -3.75 12.80 26.64
N PHE A 421 -5.06 12.91 26.81
CA PHE A 421 -5.79 12.09 27.78
C PHE A 421 -7.10 11.55 27.20
N LEU A 422 -7.48 10.35 27.61
CA LEU A 422 -8.81 9.81 27.37
C LEU A 422 -9.85 10.53 28.25
N GLN A 423 -11.14 10.41 27.90
CA GLN A 423 -12.24 10.95 28.71
C GLN A 423 -12.23 10.50 30.18
N SER A 424 -11.66 9.32 30.46
CA SER A 424 -11.48 8.78 31.81
C SER A 424 -10.47 9.57 32.66
N GLY A 425 -9.67 10.44 32.04
CA GLY A 425 -8.53 11.13 32.67
C GLY A 425 -7.22 10.36 32.59
N GLU A 426 -7.21 9.19 31.93
CA GLU A 426 -5.99 8.43 31.68
C GLU A 426 -5.08 9.17 30.69
N ARG A 427 -3.81 9.39 31.07
CA ARG A 427 -2.80 10.01 30.22
C ARG A 427 -2.23 8.98 29.26
N LEU A 428 -2.19 9.35 27.99
CA LEU A 428 -1.58 8.52 26.96
C LEU A 428 -0.06 8.43 27.17
N GLN A 429 0.50 7.25 26.95
CA GLN A 429 1.95 7.07 26.88
C GLN A 429 2.46 7.68 25.56
N PRO A 430 3.46 8.57 25.61
CA PRO A 430 4.11 9.11 24.42
C PRO A 430 4.56 8.04 23.43
N GLY A 431 4.30 8.27 22.14
CA GLY A 431 4.63 7.34 21.05
C GLY A 431 3.82 6.05 21.04
N SER A 432 2.81 5.93 21.92
CA SER A 432 1.87 4.81 21.94
C SER A 432 0.56 5.19 21.27
N TYR A 433 -0.02 4.24 20.55
CA TYR A 433 -1.30 4.39 19.87
C TYR A 433 -2.46 3.93 20.77
N TYR A 434 -3.57 4.65 20.70
CA TYR A 434 -4.78 4.39 21.48
C TYR A 434 -5.98 4.29 20.54
N VAL A 435 -6.65 3.15 20.58
CA VAL A 435 -7.88 2.94 19.80
C VAL A 435 -9.06 3.62 20.47
N LEU A 436 -9.75 4.44 19.70
CA LEU A 436 -11.02 5.07 20.05
C LEU A 436 -12.13 4.48 19.19
N GLN A 437 -13.25 4.19 19.84
CA GLN A 437 -14.50 3.83 19.19
C GLN A 437 -15.32 5.07 18.86
N ARG A 438 -16.22 4.94 17.89
CA ARG A 438 -17.15 6.02 17.53
C ARG A 438 -17.95 6.49 18.77
N GLY A 439 -17.86 7.77 19.08
CA GLY A 439 -18.43 8.41 20.27
C GLY A 439 -17.45 8.61 21.42
N ASP A 440 -16.26 8.01 21.36
CA ASP A 440 -15.23 8.21 22.37
C ASP A 440 -14.65 9.62 22.30
N ARG A 441 -14.14 10.06 23.45
CA ARG A 441 -13.61 11.40 23.65
C ARG A 441 -12.21 11.37 24.21
N PHE A 442 -11.44 12.37 23.81
CA PHE A 442 -10.13 12.65 24.36
C PHE A 442 -9.96 14.16 24.51
N TYR A 443 -8.99 14.57 25.33
CA TYR A 443 -8.62 15.97 25.46
C TYR A 443 -7.10 16.16 25.41
N VAL A 444 -6.70 17.33 24.91
CA VAL A 444 -5.30 17.68 24.65
C VAL A 444 -4.85 18.69 25.71
N ALA A 445 -3.77 18.41 26.45
CA ALA A 445 -3.31 19.12 27.64
C ALA A 445 -4.29 19.19 28.82
N ASN A 446 -5.53 19.64 28.59
CA ASN A 446 -6.56 19.78 29.61
C ASN A 446 -7.98 19.75 28.99
N PRO A 447 -9.05 19.54 29.80
CA PRO A 447 -10.42 19.40 29.29
C PRO A 447 -11.00 20.61 28.52
N ASN A 448 -10.33 21.77 28.51
CA ASN A 448 -10.75 22.90 27.68
C ASN A 448 -10.54 22.64 26.17
N TYR A 449 -9.83 21.56 25.80
CA TYR A 449 -9.56 21.17 24.42
C TYR A 449 -9.99 19.71 24.18
N THR A 450 -11.29 19.45 24.26
CA THR A 450 -11.90 18.12 24.15
C THR A 450 -12.46 17.88 22.75
N PHE A 451 -12.25 16.67 22.25
CA PHE A 451 -12.75 16.20 20.97
C PHE A 451 -13.52 14.88 21.13
N GLU A 452 -14.41 14.61 20.17
CA GLU A 452 -15.16 13.36 20.03
C GLU A 452 -14.92 12.79 18.64
N VAL A 453 -14.62 11.51 18.54
CA VAL A 453 -14.55 10.82 17.24
C VAL A 453 -15.93 10.34 16.83
N ARG A 454 -16.34 10.58 15.59
CA ARG A 454 -17.74 10.56 15.18
C ARG A 454 -18.04 9.83 13.92
#